data_AF-A0A9W6TTG2-F1
#
_entry.id   AF-A0A9W6TTG2-F1
#
_cell.length_a   1.000
_cell.length_b   1.000
_cell.length_c   1.000
_cell.angle_alpha   90.00
_cell.angle_beta   90.00
_cell.angle_gamma   90.00
#
_symmetry.space_group_name_H-M   'P 1'
#
loop_
_entity.id
_entity.type
_entity.pdbx_description
1 polymer ?
#
loop_
_entity_poly.entity_id
_entity_poly.type
_entity_poly.pdbx_seq_one_letter_code
_entity_poly.pdbx_strand_id
1 'polypeptide(L)'
;MAAALTSRLKGDPAFLLSESGEPQNQEEGEAPFCELDRLAYIVEEIDHATSVVPLGAYVVSPMHQVIANPSFHGLTWDQSLQLYNFFHFRQPDLSERAQIIENAEGLVRAGDFFDPLIQDLDGAWVISKDNTGSYTTLRNYVYPGAFCFHRPESAHYGSVYFGDGRKNPDIAFMI
;
A
#
# COMPACT_ATOMS: atom_id res chain seq x y z
N MET A 1 -2.70 20.12 -5.48
CA MET A 1 -2.53 20.10 -6.94
C MET A 1 -2.45 18.67 -7.48
N ALA A 2 -1.46 17.85 -7.10
CA ALA A 2 -1.28 16.48 -7.63
C ALA A 2 -2.53 15.57 -7.50
N ALA A 3 -3.17 15.53 -6.33
CA ALA A 3 -4.36 14.71 -6.05
C ALA A 3 -5.59 15.04 -6.92
N ALA A 4 -5.70 16.28 -7.42
CA ALA A 4 -6.83 16.71 -8.25
C ALA A 4 -6.69 16.26 -9.71
N LEU A 5 -5.47 15.92 -10.15
CA LEU A 5 -5.19 15.56 -11.54
C LEU A 5 -5.51 14.08 -11.79
N THR A 6 -6.47 13.83 -12.67
CA THR A 6 -6.95 12.48 -13.03
C THR A 6 -6.50 12.02 -14.43
N SER A 7 -5.79 12.88 -15.16
CA SER A 7 -5.28 12.61 -16.51
C SER A 7 -4.20 11.53 -16.54
N ARG A 8 -3.99 10.90 -17.69
CA ARG A 8 -2.88 9.93 -17.83
C ARG A 8 -1.54 10.64 -17.88
N LEU A 9 -0.51 9.99 -17.34
CA LEU A 9 0.87 10.38 -17.55
C LEU A 9 1.21 10.27 -19.04
N LYS A 10 1.98 11.24 -19.56
CA LYS A 10 2.43 11.30 -20.95
C LYS A 10 3.78 10.63 -21.14
N GLY A 11 4.54 10.40 -20.06
CA GLY A 11 5.87 9.81 -20.09
C GLY A 11 6.99 10.82 -20.33
N ASP A 12 6.74 12.11 -20.14
CA ASP A 12 7.75 13.17 -20.21
C ASP A 12 7.94 13.77 -18.80
N PRO A 13 9.04 13.46 -18.09
CA PRO A 13 9.29 13.97 -16.74
C PRO A 13 9.29 15.49 -16.62
N ALA A 14 9.65 16.21 -17.68
CA ALA A 14 9.74 17.67 -17.69
C ALA A 14 8.43 18.36 -18.09
N PHE A 15 7.37 17.60 -18.40
CA PHE A 15 6.09 18.16 -18.82
C PHE A 15 5.47 18.97 -17.67
N LEU A 16 5.20 20.25 -17.92
CA LEU A 16 4.60 21.17 -16.95
C LEU A 16 3.09 20.96 -16.86
N LEU A 17 2.60 20.84 -15.63
CA LEU A 17 1.20 20.55 -15.34
C LEU A 17 0.52 21.78 -14.72
N SER A 18 -0.57 22.22 -15.33
CA SER A 18 -1.53 23.12 -14.69
C SER A 18 -2.48 22.38 -13.75
N GLU A 19 -3.23 23.11 -12.93
CA GLU A 19 -4.36 22.54 -12.15
C GLU A 19 -5.39 21.82 -13.03
N SER A 20 -5.51 22.20 -14.31
CA SER A 20 -6.36 21.59 -15.32
C SER A 20 -5.69 20.45 -16.12
N GLY A 21 -4.41 20.15 -15.88
CA GLY A 21 -3.65 19.12 -16.60
C GLY A 21 -3.26 19.51 -18.04
N GLU A 22 -3.36 20.79 -18.36
CA GLU A 22 -2.99 21.39 -19.64
C GLU A 22 -1.56 21.95 -19.59
N PRO A 23 -0.88 22.09 -20.75
CA PRO A 23 0.44 22.70 -20.79
C PRO A 23 0.40 24.13 -20.28
N GLN A 24 1.14 24.41 -19.21
CA GLN A 24 1.32 25.75 -18.65
C GLN A 24 2.62 26.37 -19.16
N ASN A 25 2.59 27.68 -19.42
CA ASN A 25 3.81 28.46 -19.58
C ASN A 25 4.38 28.77 -18.19
N GLN A 26 5.70 28.76 -18.03
CA GLN A 26 6.34 29.14 -16.77
C GLN A 26 5.95 30.59 -16.38
N GLU A 27 5.32 30.75 -15.23
CA GLU A 27 5.17 32.04 -14.56
C GLU A 27 6.36 32.26 -13.61
N GLU A 28 6.97 33.44 -13.65
CA GLU A 28 8.12 33.79 -12.82
C GLU A 28 7.72 33.88 -11.33
N GLY A 29 8.21 32.93 -10.50
CA GLY A 29 8.15 33.05 -9.03
C GLY A 29 7.77 31.77 -8.27
N GLU A 30 7.16 30.79 -8.93
CA GLU A 30 6.76 29.52 -8.31
C GLU A 30 7.55 28.33 -8.90
N ALA A 31 7.87 27.34 -8.07
CA ALA A 31 8.57 26.15 -8.55
C ALA A 31 7.64 25.40 -9.53
N PRO A 32 8.09 25.12 -10.77
CA PRO A 32 7.25 24.48 -11.77
C PRO A 32 6.84 23.07 -11.31
N PHE A 33 5.53 22.81 -11.21
CA PHE A 33 5.01 21.47 -10.94
C PHE A 33 5.05 20.65 -12.24
N CYS A 34 5.90 19.62 -12.26
CA CYS A 34 6.11 18.78 -13.45
C CYS A 34 5.50 17.39 -13.31
N GLU A 35 5.46 16.66 -14.41
CA GLU A 35 4.94 15.29 -14.44
C GLU A 35 5.75 14.33 -13.55
N LEU A 36 7.05 14.59 -13.34
CA LEU A 36 7.86 13.85 -12.38
C LEU A 36 7.33 14.02 -10.94
N ASP A 37 6.99 15.25 -10.53
CA ASP A 37 6.44 15.51 -9.19
C ASP A 37 5.09 14.81 -9.01
N ARG A 38 4.26 14.84 -10.06
CA ARG A 38 2.99 14.11 -10.06
C ARG A 38 3.20 12.60 -9.99
N LEU A 39 4.16 12.04 -10.72
CA LEU A 39 4.48 10.63 -10.68
C LEU A 39 4.97 10.22 -9.28
N ALA A 40 5.82 11.03 -8.64
CA ALA A 40 6.29 10.76 -7.28
C ALA A 40 5.11 10.68 -6.30
N TYR A 41 4.17 11.64 -6.37
CA TYR A 41 2.94 11.61 -5.57
C TYR A 41 2.09 10.35 -5.83
N ILE A 42 1.90 9.97 -7.10
CA ILE A 42 1.14 8.75 -7.46
C ILE A 42 1.80 7.50 -6.88
N VAL A 43 3.13 7.39 -6.97
CA VAL A 43 3.88 6.26 -6.42
C VAL A 43 3.73 6.20 -4.90
N GLU A 44 3.87 7.33 -4.22
CA GLU A 44 3.71 7.44 -2.77
C GLU A 44 2.30 7.02 -2.31
N GLU A 45 1.25 7.51 -2.98
CA GLU A 45 -0.14 7.15 -2.68
C GLU A 45 -0.44 5.67 -2.90
N ILE A 46 0.10 5.07 -3.97
CA ILE A 46 -0.09 3.64 -4.25
C ILE A 46 0.68 2.79 -3.25
N ASP A 47 1.92 3.14 -2.95
CA ASP A 47 2.73 2.43 -1.96
C ASP A 47 2.05 2.49 -0.59
N HIS A 48 1.59 3.67 -0.19
CA HIS A 48 0.81 3.86 1.03
C HIS A 48 -0.47 3.01 1.05
N ALA A 49 -1.22 2.94 -0.04
CA ALA A 49 -2.47 2.20 -0.05
C ALA A 49 -2.33 0.68 -0.28
N THR A 50 -1.19 0.21 -0.80
CA THR A 50 -1.10 -1.17 -1.35
C THR A 50 0.13 -1.96 -0.93
N SER A 51 1.05 -1.38 -0.15
CA SER A 51 2.11 -2.16 0.47
C SER A 51 1.57 -2.99 1.62
N VAL A 52 1.73 -4.32 1.52
CA VAL A 52 1.07 -5.29 2.40
C VAL A 52 2.08 -6.25 3.02
N VAL A 53 1.88 -6.56 4.29
CA VAL A 53 2.64 -7.57 5.04
C VAL A 53 1.72 -8.56 5.74
N PRO A 54 2.11 -9.85 5.83
CA PRO A 54 1.36 -10.84 6.59
C PRO A 54 1.59 -10.71 8.11
N LEU A 55 0.62 -11.19 8.88
CA LEU A 55 0.67 -11.21 10.35
C LEU A 55 1.95 -11.88 10.84
N GLY A 56 2.70 -11.16 11.68
CA GLY A 56 3.90 -11.67 12.33
C GLY A 56 5.20 -11.48 11.54
N ALA A 57 5.16 -10.88 10.35
CA ALA A 57 6.36 -10.63 9.53
C ALA A 57 7.32 -9.60 10.14
N TYR A 58 6.83 -8.65 10.94
CA TYR A 58 7.64 -7.64 11.62
C TYR A 58 7.28 -7.53 13.10
N VAL A 59 8.18 -6.95 13.87
CA VAL A 59 8.03 -6.65 15.30
C VAL A 59 8.59 -5.26 15.59
N VAL A 60 8.11 -4.64 16.67
CA VAL A 60 8.73 -3.41 17.19
C VAL A 60 9.81 -3.79 18.18
N SER A 61 11.05 -3.35 17.93
CA SER A 61 12.18 -3.56 18.83
C SER A 61 12.08 -2.66 20.06
N PRO A 62 12.81 -2.96 21.16
CA PRO A 62 12.90 -2.05 22.31
C PRO A 62 13.47 -0.66 22.00
N MET A 63 14.05 -0.46 20.81
CA MET A 63 14.51 0.84 20.31
C MET A 63 13.45 1.58 19.50
N HIS A 64 12.18 1.14 19.58
CA HIS A 64 11.04 1.71 18.81
C HIS A 64 11.22 1.61 17.30
N GLN A 65 11.92 0.57 16.84
CA GLN A 65 12.15 0.33 15.40
C GLN A 65 11.33 -0.85 14.91
N VAL A 66 10.65 -0.68 13.78
CA VAL A 66 9.99 -1.77 13.06
C VAL A 66 11.05 -2.60 12.34
N ILE A 67 11.25 -3.85 12.76
CA ILE A 67 12.25 -4.77 12.20
C ILE A 67 11.60 -6.07 11.75
N ALA A 68 12.18 -6.71 10.73
CA ALA A 68 11.71 -8.02 10.27
C ALA A 68 11.84 -9.04 11.40
N ASN A 69 10.82 -9.89 11.58
CA ASN A 69 10.79 -10.92 12.60
C ASN A 69 11.54 -12.18 12.11
N PRO A 70 12.70 -12.54 12.69
CA PRO A 70 13.45 -13.72 12.24
C PRO A 70 12.73 -15.05 12.52
N SER A 71 11.74 -15.05 13.40
CA SER A 71 10.92 -16.23 13.73
C SER A 71 9.69 -16.38 12.83
N PHE A 72 9.52 -15.49 11.84
CA PHE A 72 8.41 -15.58 10.91
C PHE A 72 8.67 -16.66 9.86
N HIS A 73 7.83 -17.69 9.86
CA HIS A 73 7.88 -18.80 8.89
C HIS A 73 6.65 -18.84 7.98
N GLY A 74 5.92 -17.73 7.86
CA GLY A 74 4.72 -17.65 7.03
C GLY A 74 3.43 -17.99 7.76
N LEU A 75 2.33 -17.47 7.22
CA LEU A 75 0.97 -17.89 7.57
C LEU A 75 0.70 -19.32 7.09
N THR A 76 -0.15 -20.06 7.79
CA THR A 76 -0.72 -21.32 7.27
C THR A 76 -1.66 -21.02 6.10
N TRP A 77 -2.03 -22.05 5.35
CA TRP A 77 -3.01 -21.93 4.26
C TRP A 77 -4.36 -21.36 4.70
N ASP A 78 -4.88 -21.84 5.82
CA ASP A 78 -6.16 -21.35 6.33
C ASP A 78 -6.07 -19.88 6.75
N GLN A 79 -4.94 -19.49 7.36
CA GLN A 79 -4.68 -18.11 7.74
C GLN A 79 -4.46 -17.20 6.53
N SER A 80 -3.74 -17.64 5.51
CA SER A 80 -3.42 -16.82 4.35
C SER A 80 -4.64 -16.46 3.52
N LEU A 81 -5.75 -17.20 3.66
CA LEU A 81 -7.02 -16.92 3.00
C LEU A 81 -7.90 -15.93 3.78
N GLN A 82 -7.46 -15.45 4.94
CA GLN A 82 -8.21 -14.51 5.77
C GLN A 82 -7.60 -13.10 5.73
N LEU A 83 -8.41 -12.11 5.37
CA LEU A 83 -7.95 -10.72 5.20
C LEU A 83 -7.44 -10.08 6.50
N TYR A 84 -7.97 -10.48 7.65
CA TYR A 84 -7.51 -9.96 8.95
C TYR A 84 -6.06 -10.36 9.31
N ASN A 85 -5.44 -11.27 8.55
CA ASN A 85 -4.02 -11.63 8.71
C ASN A 85 -3.08 -10.79 7.84
N PHE A 86 -3.56 -9.73 7.19
CA PHE A 86 -2.75 -8.84 6.36
C PHE A 86 -2.91 -7.40 6.82
N PHE A 87 -1.82 -6.64 6.69
CA PHE A 87 -1.69 -5.29 7.22
C PHE A 87 -0.98 -4.37 6.23
N HIS A 88 -1.25 -3.07 6.29
CA HIS A 88 -0.54 -2.05 5.53
C HIS A 88 0.88 -1.87 6.08
N PHE A 89 1.88 -1.88 5.20
CA PHE A 89 3.29 -1.70 5.56
C PHE A 89 3.74 -0.25 5.35
N ARG A 90 3.36 0.59 6.31
CA ARG A 90 3.64 2.03 6.33
C ARG A 90 3.52 2.57 7.75
N GLN A 91 3.73 3.87 7.91
CA GLN A 91 3.34 4.53 9.15
C GLN A 91 1.82 4.41 9.34
N PRO A 92 1.35 3.97 10.53
CA PRO A 92 -0.08 3.80 10.76
C PRO A 92 -0.83 5.13 10.69
N ASP A 93 -1.95 5.16 9.99
CA ASP A 93 -2.90 6.28 10.01
C ASP A 93 -3.69 6.29 11.32
N LEU A 94 -3.92 5.11 11.91
CA LEU A 94 -4.57 5.00 13.20
C LEU A 94 -3.65 5.48 14.32
N SER A 95 -4.02 6.58 14.96
CA SER A 95 -3.21 7.20 16.01
C SER A 95 -2.92 6.26 17.18
N GLU A 96 -3.84 5.37 17.53
CA GLU A 96 -3.64 4.33 18.55
C GLU A 96 -2.48 3.41 18.20
N ARG A 97 -2.40 2.98 16.93
CA ARG A 97 -1.35 2.08 16.43
C ARG A 97 0.00 2.79 16.31
N ALA A 98 -0.01 4.05 15.89
CA ALA A 98 1.19 4.89 15.90
C ALA A 98 1.76 5.04 17.33
N GLN A 99 0.91 5.30 18.32
CA GLN A 99 1.32 5.40 19.72
C GLN A 99 1.88 4.11 20.29
N ILE A 100 1.43 2.94 19.82
CA ILE A 100 1.98 1.65 20.23
C ILE A 100 3.45 1.52 19.82
N ILE A 101 3.83 2.03 18.64
CA ILE A 101 5.23 2.00 18.18
C ILE A 101 6.10 2.89 19.08
N GLU A 102 5.64 4.09 19.40
CA GLU A 102 6.36 5.09 20.19
C GLU A 102 6.49 4.71 21.67
N ASN A 103 5.44 4.09 22.24
CA ASN A 103 5.35 3.78 23.66
C ASN A 103 5.61 2.29 23.96
N ALA A 104 6.14 1.52 23.00
CA ALA A 104 6.38 0.10 23.18
C ALA A 104 7.37 -0.15 24.33
N GLU A 105 6.87 -0.66 25.45
CA GLU A 105 7.68 -1.21 26.54
C GLU A 105 7.99 -2.68 26.24
N GLY A 106 9.00 -2.93 25.40
CA GLY A 106 9.46 -4.28 25.03
C GLY A 106 9.04 -4.71 23.62
N LEU A 107 8.98 -6.03 23.39
CA LEU A 107 8.68 -6.58 22.07
C LEU A 107 7.17 -6.59 21.81
N VAL A 108 6.71 -5.77 20.87
CA VAL A 108 5.30 -5.72 20.43
C VAL A 108 5.11 -6.57 19.17
N ARG A 109 4.01 -7.34 19.10
CA ARG A 109 3.70 -8.22 17.97
C ARG A 109 3.11 -7.43 16.81
N ALA A 110 3.32 -7.92 15.58
CA ALA A 110 2.88 -7.30 14.33
C ALA A 110 1.40 -6.89 14.29
N GLY A 111 0.52 -7.71 14.89
CA GLY A 111 -0.93 -7.50 14.83
C GLY A 111 -1.42 -6.26 15.60
N ASP A 112 -0.57 -5.67 16.42
CA ASP A 112 -0.95 -4.60 17.34
C ASP A 112 -0.65 -3.20 16.78
N PHE A 113 0.25 -3.06 15.79
CA PHE A 113 0.78 -1.74 15.41
C PHE A 113 0.71 -1.35 13.92
N PHE A 114 0.48 -2.26 12.97
CA PHE A 114 0.20 -1.86 11.57
C PHE A 114 -1.28 -1.76 11.34
N ASP A 115 -1.79 -0.89 10.48
CA ASP A 115 -3.23 -0.86 10.14
C ASP A 115 -3.68 -2.14 9.39
N PRO A 116 -4.83 -2.75 9.74
CA PRO A 116 -5.23 -4.04 9.20
C PRO A 116 -6.07 -3.85 7.93
N LEU A 117 -5.87 -4.68 6.91
CA LEU A 117 -6.61 -4.52 5.65
C LEU A 117 -8.12 -4.73 5.80
N ILE A 118 -8.55 -5.43 6.85
CA ILE A 118 -9.98 -5.67 7.15
C ILE A 118 -10.74 -4.38 7.53
N GLN A 119 -10.04 -3.29 7.85
CA GLN A 119 -10.65 -1.99 8.14
C GLN A 119 -10.76 -1.09 6.90
N ASP A 120 -10.18 -1.50 5.77
CA ASP A 120 -10.40 -0.82 4.50
C ASP A 120 -11.86 -1.00 4.05
N LEU A 121 -12.25 -0.23 3.02
CA LEU A 121 -13.58 -0.33 2.42
C LEU A 121 -13.92 -1.77 2.03
N ASP A 122 -15.12 -2.23 2.39
CA ASP A 122 -15.61 -3.56 1.99
C ASP A 122 -15.50 -3.77 0.48
N GLY A 123 -14.90 -4.89 0.07
CA GLY A 123 -14.64 -5.20 -1.33
C GLY A 123 -13.40 -4.53 -1.95
N ALA A 124 -12.67 -3.68 -1.21
CA ALA A 124 -11.41 -3.10 -1.67
C ALA A 124 -10.36 -4.18 -1.96
N TRP A 125 -10.36 -5.26 -1.19
CA TRP A 125 -9.41 -6.36 -1.30
C TRP A 125 -10.11 -7.67 -1.64
N VAL A 126 -9.54 -8.41 -2.59
CA VAL A 126 -9.95 -9.79 -2.87
C VAL A 126 -8.76 -10.72 -2.70
N ILE A 127 -8.94 -11.71 -1.85
CA ILE A 127 -7.98 -12.79 -1.63
C ILE A 127 -8.37 -13.99 -2.49
N SER A 128 -7.38 -14.56 -3.18
CA SER A 128 -7.56 -15.79 -3.93
C SER A 128 -6.34 -16.69 -3.82
N LYS A 129 -6.57 -18.00 -3.80
CA LYS A 129 -5.51 -18.99 -4.03
C LYS A 129 -5.14 -19.00 -5.51
N ASP A 130 -3.84 -19.06 -5.80
CA ASP A 130 -3.38 -19.19 -7.18
C ASP A 130 -3.68 -20.60 -7.74
N ASN A 131 -3.76 -20.72 -9.07
CA ASN A 131 -4.09 -22.00 -9.70
C ASN A 131 -3.01 -23.07 -9.50
N THR A 132 -1.76 -22.68 -9.21
CA THR A 132 -0.69 -23.65 -8.92
C THR A 132 -0.78 -24.19 -7.50
N GLY A 133 -1.54 -23.53 -6.64
CA GLY A 133 -1.65 -23.86 -5.22
C GLY A 133 -0.39 -23.60 -4.42
N SER A 134 0.45 -22.66 -4.87
CA SER A 134 1.71 -22.27 -4.21
C SER A 134 1.62 -20.93 -3.50
N TYR A 135 0.72 -20.05 -3.94
CA TYR A 135 0.61 -18.68 -3.44
C TYR A 135 -0.83 -18.32 -3.11
N THR A 136 -0.97 -17.43 -2.15
CA THR A 136 -2.18 -16.64 -1.96
C THR A 136 -1.93 -15.24 -2.52
N THR A 137 -2.85 -14.73 -3.31
CA THR A 137 -2.77 -13.41 -3.93
C THR A 137 -3.84 -12.49 -3.36
N LEU A 138 -3.47 -11.23 -3.13
CA LEU A 138 -4.40 -10.17 -2.78
C LEU A 138 -4.42 -9.16 -3.93
N ARG A 139 -5.62 -8.82 -4.40
CA ARG A 139 -5.83 -7.78 -5.41
C ARG A 139 -6.55 -6.60 -4.77
N ASN A 140 -6.06 -5.40 -5.04
CA ASN A 140 -6.71 -4.17 -4.61
C ASN A 140 -7.55 -3.60 -5.77
N TYR A 141 -8.82 -3.28 -5.52
CA TYR A 141 -9.75 -2.72 -6.50
C TYR A 141 -9.85 -1.19 -6.42
N VAL A 142 -9.32 -0.58 -5.35
CA VAL A 142 -9.18 0.88 -5.23
C VAL A 142 -8.06 1.37 -6.15
N TYR A 143 -6.98 0.61 -6.27
CA TYR A 143 -5.90 0.81 -7.24
C TYR A 143 -5.81 -0.42 -8.17
N PRO A 144 -6.61 -0.46 -9.26
CA PRO A 144 -6.55 -1.54 -10.22
C PRO A 144 -5.14 -1.70 -10.78
N GLY A 145 -4.62 -2.93 -10.70
CA GLY A 145 -3.23 -3.24 -11.07
C GLY A 145 -2.30 -3.47 -9.88
N ALA A 146 -2.74 -3.18 -8.66
CA ALA A 146 -2.03 -3.58 -7.44
C ALA A 146 -2.26 -5.06 -7.12
N PHE A 147 -1.16 -5.79 -6.99
CA PHE A 147 -1.10 -7.21 -6.68
C PHE A 147 -0.15 -7.44 -5.51
N CYS A 148 -0.62 -8.13 -4.49
CA CYS A 148 0.23 -8.66 -3.43
C CYS A 148 0.20 -10.19 -3.47
N PHE A 149 1.29 -10.83 -3.05
CA PHE A 149 1.38 -12.27 -2.94
C PHE A 149 2.00 -12.66 -1.61
N HIS A 150 1.60 -13.81 -1.10
CA HIS A 150 2.21 -14.49 0.04
C HIS A 150 2.29 -15.98 -0.28
N ARG A 151 3.44 -16.59 -0.03
CA ARG A 151 3.61 -18.05 -0.11
C ARG A 151 3.40 -18.62 1.30
N PRO A 152 2.27 -19.33 1.53
CA PRO A 152 2.00 -19.94 2.83
C PRO A 152 3.14 -20.85 3.29
N GLU A 153 3.33 -20.96 4.61
CA GLU A 153 4.40 -21.74 5.24
C GLU A 153 5.81 -21.31 4.83
N SER A 154 5.97 -20.06 4.37
CA SER A 154 7.27 -19.44 4.12
C SER A 154 7.26 -17.94 4.42
N ALA A 155 8.44 -17.35 4.58
CA ALA A 155 8.60 -15.91 4.75
C ALA A 155 8.53 -15.12 3.43
N HIS A 156 8.13 -15.73 2.31
CA HIS A 156 8.09 -15.07 1.01
C HIS A 156 6.74 -14.38 0.76
N TYR A 157 6.77 -13.06 0.68
CA TYR A 157 5.64 -12.22 0.29
C TYR A 157 6.15 -10.98 -0.43
N GLY A 158 5.25 -10.23 -1.04
CA GLY A 158 5.56 -8.95 -1.65
C GLY A 158 4.35 -8.29 -2.30
N SER A 159 4.52 -7.02 -2.66
CA SER A 159 3.55 -6.22 -3.40
C SER A 159 4.17 -5.74 -4.72
N VAL A 160 3.33 -5.52 -5.72
CA VAL A 160 3.72 -4.95 -7.00
C VAL A 160 2.52 -4.23 -7.62
N TYR A 161 2.79 -3.14 -8.33
CA TYR A 161 1.79 -2.38 -9.06
C TYR A 161 2.09 -2.35 -10.55
N PHE A 162 1.08 -2.66 -11.36
CA PHE A 162 1.11 -2.52 -12.82
C PHE A 162 -0.15 -1.79 -13.28
N GLY A 163 -0.06 -0.48 -13.53
CA GLY A 163 -1.20 0.31 -13.96
C GLY A 163 -0.86 1.75 -14.34
N ASP A 164 -1.89 2.55 -14.61
CA ASP A 164 -1.76 3.96 -15.03
C ASP A 164 -1.78 4.95 -13.86
N GLY A 165 -1.73 4.46 -12.62
CA GLY A 165 -1.64 5.25 -11.40
C GLY A 165 -2.97 5.78 -10.88
N ARG A 166 -4.09 5.40 -11.50
CA ARG A 166 -5.40 5.99 -11.21
C ARG A 166 -6.16 5.18 -10.16
N LYS A 167 -6.70 5.90 -9.18
CA LYS A 167 -7.65 5.37 -8.21
C LYS A 167 -9.00 5.11 -8.88
N ASN A 168 -9.69 4.06 -8.47
CA ASN A 168 -11.07 3.76 -8.85
C ASN A 168 -12.04 4.43 -7.86
N PRO A 169 -12.69 5.55 -8.22
CA PRO A 169 -13.65 6.22 -7.33
C PRO A 169 -14.99 5.46 -7.25
N ASP A 170 -15.29 4.61 -8.22
CA ASP A 170 -16.61 4.00 -8.39
C ASP A 170 -16.74 2.64 -7.71
N ILE A 171 -15.73 2.21 -6.95
CA ILE A 171 -15.70 0.89 -6.31
C ILE A 171 -16.96 0.60 -5.49
N ALA A 172 -17.49 1.60 -4.78
CA ALA A 172 -18.70 1.46 -3.96
C ALA A 172 -19.96 1.13 -4.80
N PHE A 173 -19.96 1.41 -6.10
CA PHE A 173 -21.05 1.07 -7.03
C PHE A 173 -20.81 -0.21 -7.83
N MET A 174 -19.60 -0.78 -7.75
CA MET A 174 -19.19 -1.98 -8.49
C MET A 174 -19.31 -3.28 -7.66
N ILE A 175 -19.49 -3.16 -6.35
CA ILE A 175 -19.63 -4.26 -5.39
C ILE A 175 -21.06 -4.75 -5.25
#